data_AF-A0A139RN65-F1
#
_entry.id   AF-A0A139RN65-F1
#
_cell.length_a   1.000
_cell.length_b   1.000
_cell.length_c   1.000
_cell.angle_alpha   90.00
_cell.angle_beta   90.00
_cell.angle_gamma   90.00
#
_symmetry.space_group_name_H-M   'P 1'
#
loop_
_entity.id
_entity.type
_entity.pdbx_description
1 polymer ?
#
loop_
_entity_poly.entity_id
_entity_poly.type
_entity_poly.pdbx_seq_one_letter_code
_entity_poly.pdbx_strand_id
1 'polypeptide(L)' 'MMEWMDWLLWIPETKTDIKTKIENDGYTFPHYDKKNNGVKYVISTMDIKRDCLRLEIPFEDVYPLQITLF' A
#
# COMPACT_ATOMS: atom_id res chain seq x y z
N MET A 1 -8.28 -10.10 -12.91
CA MET A 1 -7.55 -9.15 -12.06
C MET A 1 -8.35 -9.03 -10.77
N MET A 2 -7.69 -9.00 -9.61
CA MET A 2 -8.39 -8.79 -8.33
C MET A 2 -8.99 -7.39 -8.28
N GLU A 3 -10.12 -7.23 -7.59
CA GLU A 3 -10.68 -5.91 -7.34
C GLU A 3 -9.78 -5.15 -6.35
N TRP A 4 -9.78 -3.81 -6.40
CA TRP A 4 -8.99 -2.99 -5.48
C TRP A 4 -9.27 -3.31 -4.01
N MET A 5 -10.54 -3.60 -3.67
CA MET A 5 -10.92 -4.01 -2.32
C MET A 5 -10.29 -5.35 -1.91
N ASP A 6 -10.12 -6.27 -2.84
CA ASP A 6 -9.48 -7.55 -2.54
C ASP A 6 -7.99 -7.34 -2.23
N TRP A 7 -7.31 -6.43 -2.94
CA TRP A 7 -5.92 -6.06 -2.64
C TRP A 7 -5.78 -5.44 -1.24
N LEU A 8 -6.71 -4.58 -0.87
CA LEU A 8 -6.74 -3.90 0.42
C LEU A 8 -6.89 -4.90 1.59
N LEU A 9 -7.77 -5.90 1.41
CA LEU A 9 -8.06 -6.92 2.42
C LEU A 9 -7.05 -8.09 2.43
N TRP A 10 -6.30 -8.28 1.36
CA TRP A 10 -5.33 -9.36 1.26
C TRP A 10 -4.14 -9.17 2.21
N ILE A 11 -3.72 -10.24 2.87
CA ILE A 11 -2.58 -10.24 3.80
C ILE A 11 -1.37 -10.82 3.06
N PRO A 12 -0.28 -10.04 2.85
CA PRO A 12 0.90 -10.53 2.15
C PRO A 12 1.67 -11.55 3.01
N GLU A 13 2.29 -12.56 2.41
CA GLU A 13 3.07 -13.57 3.16
C GLU A 13 4.57 -13.47 2.90
N THR A 14 4.96 -12.75 1.85
CA THR A 14 6.36 -12.60 1.44
C THR A 14 6.72 -11.14 1.13
N LYS A 15 8.02 -10.87 0.97
CA LYS A 15 8.51 -9.59 0.45
C LYS A 15 7.96 -9.26 -0.93
N THR A 16 7.87 -10.26 -1.81
CA THR A 16 7.29 -10.10 -3.13
C THR A 16 5.81 -9.73 -3.03
N ASP A 17 5.06 -10.33 -2.11
CA ASP A 17 3.65 -10.00 -1.89
C ASP A 17 3.43 -8.56 -1.44
N ILE A 18 4.28 -8.05 -0.54
CA ILE A 18 4.23 -6.65 -0.14
C ILE A 18 4.45 -5.74 -1.35
N LYS A 19 5.44 -6.04 -2.20
CA LYS A 19 5.70 -5.26 -3.42
C LYS A 19 4.52 -5.32 -4.39
N THR A 20 3.99 -6.52 -4.66
CA THR A 20 2.80 -6.71 -5.50
C THR A 20 1.61 -5.92 -4.96
N LYS A 21 1.37 -5.95 -3.64
CA LYS A 21 0.27 -5.19 -3.02
C LYS A 21 0.49 -3.67 -3.12
N ILE A 22 1.72 -3.17 -3.04
CA ILE A 22 2.06 -1.75 -3.30
C ILE A 22 1.78 -1.41 -4.76
N GLU A 23 2.25 -2.23 -5.70
CA GLU A 23 2.09 -2.01 -7.15
C GLU A 23 0.62 -2.02 -7.60
N ASN A 24 -0.26 -2.68 -6.84
CA ASN A 24 -1.70 -2.78 -7.10
C ASN A 24 -2.54 -1.91 -6.15
N ASP A 25 -1.97 -0.86 -5.56
CA ASP A 25 -2.69 0.12 -4.72
C ASP A 25 -3.39 -0.47 -3.48
N GLY A 26 -3.00 -1.66 -3.03
CA GLY A 26 -3.56 -2.34 -1.87
C GLY A 26 -3.24 -1.66 -0.53
N TYR A 27 -2.40 -0.62 -0.54
CA TYR A 27 -2.16 0.27 0.61
C TYR A 27 -2.63 1.71 0.36
N THR A 28 -3.27 1.99 -0.77
CA THR A 28 -3.77 3.31 -1.13
C THR A 28 -5.22 3.42 -0.69
N PHE A 29 -5.58 4.44 0.10
CA PHE A 29 -6.93 4.62 0.64
C PHE A 29 -7.52 5.99 0.26
N PRO A 30 -8.83 6.09 0.02
CA PRO A 30 -9.50 7.37 -0.13
C PRO A 30 -9.53 8.10 1.21
N HIS A 31 -9.06 9.34 1.21
CA HIS A 31 -9.11 10.25 2.34
C HIS A 31 -9.84 11.53 1.91
N TYR A 32 -10.82 11.96 2.68
CA TYR A 32 -11.53 13.19 2.37
C TYR A 32 -10.64 14.41 2.68
N ASP A 33 -10.37 15.22 1.66
CA ASP A 33 -9.65 16.47 1.77
C ASP A 33 -10.64 17.64 1.85
N LYS A 34 -10.87 18.11 3.07
CA LYS A 34 -11.76 19.24 3.34
C LYS A 34 -11.34 20.52 2.62
N LYS A 35 -10.03 20.76 2.45
CA LYS A 35 -9.53 21.99 1.82
C LYS A 35 -9.94 22.06 0.34
N ASN A 36 -9.93 20.92 -0.33
CA ASN A 36 -10.25 20.81 -1.75
C ASN A 36 -11.69 20.32 -2.02
N ASN A 37 -12.48 20.11 -0.95
CA ASN A 37 -13.83 19.56 -1.00
C ASN A 37 -13.94 18.30 -1.88
N GLY A 38 -13.01 17.35 -1.70
CA GLY A 38 -12.90 16.18 -2.57
C GLY A 38 -12.15 15.03 -1.93
N VAL A 39 -12.10 13.90 -2.62
CA VAL A 39 -11.33 12.72 -2.20
C VAL A 39 -9.90 12.86 -2.72
N LYS A 40 -8.92 12.66 -1.85
CA LYS A 40 -7.53 12.40 -2.24
C LYS A 40 -7.18 10.96 -1.88
N TYR A 41 -6.35 10.32 -2.69
CA TYR A 41 -5.85 8.98 -2.39
C TYR A 41 -4.51 9.09 -1.67
N VAL A 42 -4.37 8.37 -0.56
CA VAL A 42 -3.19 8.42 0.31
C VAL A 42 -2.71 7.02 0.60
N ILE A 43 -1.41 6.81 0.48
CA ILE A 43 -0.76 5.54 0.79
C ILE A 43 -0.53 5.44 2.30
N SER A 44 -1.00 4.35 2.90
CA SER A 44 -0.76 4.04 4.31
C SER A 44 0.63 3.43 4.50
N THR A 45 1.64 4.27 4.71
CA THR A 45 2.99 3.80 5.08
C THR A 45 3.00 3.04 6.41
N MET A 46 2.01 3.29 7.28
CA MET A 46 1.85 2.55 8.53
C MET A 46 1.48 1.10 8.31
N ASP A 47 0.60 0.80 7.36
CA ASP A 47 0.21 -0.58 7.08
C ASP A 47 1.31 -1.35 6.35
N ILE A 48 2.03 -0.68 5.44
CA ILE A 48 3.25 -1.25 4.83
C ILE A 48 4.27 -1.60 5.93
N LYS A 49 4.51 -0.69 6.90
CA LYS A 49 5.42 -0.95 8.03
C LYS A 49 4.96 -2.11 8.91
N ARG A 50 3.65 -2.28 9.13
CA ARG A 50 3.10 -3.40 9.92
C ARG A 50 3.35 -4.73 9.22
N ASP A 51 3.10 -4.81 7.92
CA ASP A 51 3.35 -6.03 7.14
C ASP A 51 4.85 -6.33 7.03
N CYS A 52 5.69 -5.31 6.86
CA CYS A 52 7.15 -5.44 6.91
C CYS A 52 7.61 -6.02 8.25
N LEU A 53 7.12 -5.46 9.38
CA LEU A 53 7.47 -5.91 10.71
C LEU A 53 7.03 -7.36 10.96
N ARG A 54 5.82 -7.74 10.53
CA ARG A 54 5.29 -9.09 10.67
C ARG A 54 6.13 -10.14 9.93
N LEU A 55 6.73 -9.76 8.81
CA LEU A 55 7.54 -10.63 7.97
C LEU A 55 9.05 -10.48 8.18
N GLU A 56 9.47 -9.69 9.18
CA GLU A 56 10.89 -9.37 9.45
C GLU A 56 11.63 -8.77 8.23
N ILE A 57 10.91 -7.97 7.42
CA ILE A 57 11.44 -7.29 6.24
C ILE A 57 11.77 -5.84 6.61
N PRO A 58 12.97 -5.33 6.28
CA PRO A 58 13.29 -3.91 6.39
C PRO A 58 12.33 -3.05 5.56
N PHE A 59 11.87 -1.91 6.08
CA PHE A 59 10.88 -1.08 5.37
C PHE A 59 11.42 -0.52 4.05
N GLU A 60 12.70 -0.15 4.04
CA GLU A 60 13.47 0.36 2.91
C GLU A 60 13.60 -0.64 1.75
N ASP A 61 13.39 -1.94 2.01
CA ASP A 61 13.44 -2.98 0.98
C ASP A 61 12.23 -2.95 0.02
N VAL A 62 11.16 -2.28 0.46
CA VAL A 62 9.86 -2.24 -0.24
C VAL A 62 9.28 -0.82 -0.38
N TYR A 63 9.83 0.19 0.30
CA TYR A 63 9.33 1.55 0.22
C TYR A 63 10.47 2.59 0.09
N PRO A 64 10.33 3.60 -0.79
CA PRO A 64 9.22 3.83 -1.72
C PRO A 64 9.39 3.02 -3.02
N LEU A 65 8.51 2.05 -3.29
CA LEU A 65 8.45 1.40 -4.62
C LEU A 65 7.53 2.12 -5.61
N GLN A 66 6.68 3.03 -5.12
CA GLN A 66 5.58 3.63 -5.89
C GLN A 66 6.00 4.70 -6.92
N ILE A 67 7.31 4.87 -7.11
CA ILE A 67 7.93 5.87 -8.00
C ILE A 67 7.96 5.45 -9.48
N THR A 68 7.47 4.27 -9.84
CA THR A 68 7.44 3.77 -11.23
C THR A 68 6.04 3.74 -11.88
N LEU A 69 5.00 4.22 -11.20
CA LEU A 69 3.60 4.14 -11.67
C LEU A 69 3.06 5.46 -12.26
N PHE A 70 3.91 6.47 -12.45
CA PHE A 70 3.59 7.74 -13.12
C PHE A 70 4.63 8.08 -14.19
#